data_AF-A0A834TMV5-F1
#
_entry.id   AF-A0A834TMV5-F1
#
_cell.length_a   1.000
_cell.length_b   1.000
_cell.length_c   1.000
_cell.angle_alpha   90.00
_cell.angle_beta   90.00
_cell.angle_gamma   90.00
#
_symmetry.space_group_name_H-M   'P 1'
#
loop_
_entity.id
_entity.type
_entity.pdbx_description
1 polymer ?
#
loop_
_entity_poly.entity_id
_entity_poly.type
_entity_poly.pdbx_seq_one_letter_code
_entity_poly.pdbx_strand_id
1 'polypeptide(L)'
;MGVRYRKCSKVWAGGDEEFLRRRDDVTAELEGAGAGGFRVTSSGLVEGYAQCLGDVREEECGECLVEAVGKLKRFCGEAVAADVFLGQCYARLKREELGFLSKDIMKSPQMLV
;
A
#
# COMPACT_ATOMS: atom_id res chain seq x y z
N MET A 1 12.02 10.97 2.27
CA MET A 1 10.88 11.93 2.21
C MET A 1 10.01 11.92 3.49
N GLY A 2 9.20 12.95 3.71
CA GLY A 2 8.31 13.06 4.88
C GLY A 2 6.91 12.48 4.62
N VAL A 3 6.26 11.90 5.64
CA VAL A 3 4.86 11.46 5.54
C VAL A 3 3.94 12.67 5.53
N ARG A 4 3.14 12.81 4.47
CA ARG A 4 2.10 13.84 4.35
C ARG A 4 0.78 13.38 4.96
N TYR A 5 0.43 12.13 4.75
CA TYR A 5 -0.75 11.51 5.32
C TYR A 5 -0.49 10.05 5.65
N ARG A 6 -1.04 9.58 6.76
CA ARG A 6 -1.07 8.17 7.11
C ARG A 6 -2.39 7.81 7.78
N LYS A 7 -2.89 6.61 7.50
CA LYS A 7 -4.05 6.02 8.16
C LYS A 7 -3.78 4.56 8.42
N CYS A 8 -4.08 4.11 9.63
CA CYS A 8 -4.00 2.70 10.01
C CYS A 8 -5.39 2.25 10.46
N SER A 9 -5.77 1.00 10.18
CA SER A 9 -7.00 0.42 10.69
C SER A 9 -6.96 0.29 12.21
N LYS A 10 -8.13 0.38 12.83
CA LYS A 10 -8.30 0.03 14.26
C LYS A 10 -8.28 -1.49 14.51
N VAL A 11 -8.34 -2.28 13.44
CA VAL A 11 -8.24 -3.75 13.45
C VAL A 11 -6.79 -4.14 13.18
N TRP A 12 -6.27 -5.07 13.97
CA TRP A 12 -4.88 -5.51 14.00
C TRP A 12 -4.87 -7.01 13.71
N ALA A 13 -3.78 -7.52 13.15
CA ALA A 13 -3.65 -8.95 12.83
C ALA A 13 -3.76 -9.83 14.09
N GLY A 14 -3.42 -9.29 15.27
CA GLY A 14 -3.57 -10.00 16.54
C GLY A 14 -2.75 -11.29 16.61
N GLY A 15 -1.58 -11.32 15.94
CA GLY A 15 -0.75 -12.52 15.83
C GLY A 15 -1.14 -13.48 14.70
N ASP A 16 -2.01 -13.09 13.77
CA ASP A 16 -2.30 -13.82 12.54
C ASP A 16 -1.06 -13.85 11.62
N GLU A 17 -0.17 -14.82 11.87
CA GLU A 17 1.10 -15.01 11.15
C GLU A 17 0.89 -15.22 9.64
N GLU A 18 -0.21 -15.87 9.28
CA GLU A 18 -0.56 -16.13 7.88
C GLU A 18 -0.87 -14.81 7.15
N PHE A 19 -1.63 -13.92 7.79
CA PHE A 19 -1.84 -12.57 7.28
C PHE A 19 -0.54 -11.77 7.22
N LEU A 20 0.30 -11.82 8.26
CA LEU A 20 1.56 -11.07 8.29
C LEU A 20 2.50 -11.51 7.17
N ARG A 21 2.57 -12.82 6.92
CA ARG A 21 3.34 -13.37 5.80
C ARG A 21 2.80 -12.91 4.45
N ARG A 22 1.48 -12.98 4.23
CA ARG A 22 0.84 -12.48 2.99
C ARG A 22 1.05 -10.98 2.78
N ARG A 23 0.95 -10.20 3.86
CA ARG A 23 1.27 -8.77 3.87
C ARG A 23 2.71 -8.53 3.44
N ASP A 24 3.63 -9.34 3.93
CA ASP A 24 5.04 -9.22 3.60
C ASP A 24 5.33 -9.59 2.14
N ASP A 25 4.67 -10.62 1.60
CA ASP A 25 4.72 -10.99 0.18
C ASP A 25 4.22 -9.83 -0.72
N VAL A 26 3.05 -9.26 -0.40
CA VAL A 26 2.47 -8.11 -1.13
C VAL A 26 3.40 -6.90 -1.07
N THR A 27 3.96 -6.62 0.11
CA THR A 27 4.90 -5.51 0.28
C THR A 27 6.14 -5.69 -0.59
N ALA A 28 6.74 -6.89 -0.59
CA ALA A 28 7.94 -7.17 -1.37
C ALA A 28 7.69 -7.00 -2.88
N GLU A 29 6.51 -7.39 -3.36
CA GLU A 29 6.14 -7.18 -4.76
C GLU A 29 5.91 -5.70 -5.10
N LEU A 30 5.32 -4.92 -4.20
CA LEU A 30 5.18 -3.46 -4.37
C LEU A 30 6.53 -2.73 -4.32
N GLU A 31 7.52 -3.24 -3.59
CA GLU A 31 8.88 -2.68 -3.55
C GLU A 31 9.66 -2.98 -4.83
N GLY A 32 9.37 -4.10 -5.50
CA GLY A 32 9.95 -4.46 -6.82
C GLY A 32 9.46 -3.60 -7.98
N ALA A 33 8.70 -2.54 -7.71
CA ALA A 33 7.89 -1.81 -8.68
C ALA A 33 8.65 -0.90 -9.66
N GLY A 34 9.99 -0.91 -9.69
CA GLY A 34 10.91 0.12 -10.22
C GLY A 34 10.86 0.53 -11.71
N ALA A 35 9.70 0.48 -12.36
CA ALA A 35 9.47 0.96 -13.73
C ALA A 35 8.01 1.35 -14.03
N GLY A 36 7.09 1.27 -13.06
CA GLY A 36 5.66 1.49 -13.30
C GLY A 36 5.08 2.42 -12.26
N GLY A 37 4.54 3.57 -12.70
CA GLY A 37 3.94 4.57 -11.81
C GLY A 37 2.69 4.11 -11.07
N PHE A 38 2.18 2.90 -11.31
CA PHE A 38 1.04 2.31 -10.62
C PHE A 38 1.15 0.80 -10.59
N ARG A 39 0.92 0.18 -9.42
CA ARG A 39 0.90 -1.27 -9.24
C ARG A 39 -0.15 -1.69 -8.21
N VAL A 40 -0.67 -2.89 -8.44
CA VAL A 40 -1.57 -3.60 -7.53
C VAL A 40 -1.08 -5.04 -7.45
N THR A 41 -1.02 -5.58 -6.25
CA THR A 41 -0.70 -6.99 -5.99
C THR A 41 -1.61 -7.51 -4.88
N SER A 42 -1.84 -8.82 -4.87
CA SER A 42 -2.56 -9.49 -3.81
C SER A 42 -1.93 -10.85 -3.48
N SER A 43 -2.03 -11.22 -2.20
CA SER A 43 -1.65 -12.53 -1.68
C SER A 43 -2.76 -13.01 -0.76
N GLY A 44 -3.55 -13.99 -1.21
CA GLY A 44 -4.72 -14.50 -0.49
C GLY A 44 -5.73 -13.40 -0.17
N LEU A 45 -5.97 -13.17 1.13
CA LEU A 45 -6.89 -12.13 1.63
C LEU A 45 -6.22 -10.77 1.83
N VAL A 46 -5.01 -10.55 1.30
CA VAL A 46 -4.30 -9.27 1.42
C VAL A 46 -4.13 -8.67 0.04
N GLU A 47 -4.54 -7.42 -0.13
CA GLU A 47 -4.33 -6.63 -1.34
C GLU A 47 -3.52 -5.39 -0.99
N GLY A 48 -2.58 -5.04 -1.86
CA GLY A 48 -1.83 -3.81 -1.76
C GLY A 48 -1.77 -3.09 -3.09
N TYR A 49 -1.67 -1.77 -3.03
CA TYR A 49 -1.38 -0.92 -4.17
C TYR A 49 -0.30 0.09 -3.84
N ALA A 50 0.41 0.53 -4.88
CA ALA A 50 1.34 1.64 -4.79
C ALA A 50 1.34 2.41 -6.11
N GLN A 51 1.35 3.74 -6.03
CA GLN A 51 1.35 4.60 -7.21
C GLN A 51 2.14 5.88 -6.98
N CYS A 52 2.80 6.35 -8.03
CA CYS A 52 3.42 7.66 -8.10
C CYS A 52 2.40 8.68 -8.56
N LEU A 53 2.60 9.92 -8.13
CA LEU A 53 1.68 11.02 -8.32
C LEU A 53 2.38 12.17 -9.04
N GLY A 54 1.78 12.62 -10.14
CA GLY A 54 2.35 13.65 -11.01
C GLY A 54 3.53 13.14 -11.85
N ASP A 55 4.34 14.07 -12.34
CA ASP A 55 5.40 13.81 -13.31
C ASP A 55 6.73 13.49 -12.62
N VAL A 56 6.71 12.52 -11.70
CA VAL A 56 7.92 12.06 -10.99
C VAL A 56 8.76 11.22 -11.94
N ARG A 57 10.09 11.39 -11.91
CA ARG A 57 11.02 10.57 -12.71
C ARG A 57 10.91 9.11 -12.31
N GLU A 58 11.09 8.16 -13.24
CA GLU A 58 10.95 6.73 -12.95
C GLU A 58 11.83 6.25 -11.78
N GLU A 59 13.04 6.79 -11.68
CA GLU A 59 13.99 6.50 -10.60
C GLU A 59 13.47 7.02 -9.24
N GLU A 60 13.10 8.30 -9.16
CA GLU A 60 12.51 8.91 -7.96
C GLU A 60 11.19 8.25 -7.56
N CYS A 61 10.42 7.79 -8.55
CA CYS A 61 9.18 7.06 -8.34
C CYS A 61 9.45 5.70 -7.66
N GLY A 62 10.42 4.93 -8.17
CA GLY A 62 10.84 3.68 -7.56
C GLY A 62 11.27 3.86 -6.09
N GLU A 63 12.15 4.84 -5.83
CA GLU A 63 12.61 5.15 -4.48
C GLU A 63 11.46 5.57 -3.55
N CYS A 64 10.55 6.41 -4.03
CA CYS A 64 9.40 6.87 -3.25
C CYS A 64 8.47 5.71 -2.89
N LEU A 65 8.17 4.81 -3.84
CA LEU A 65 7.30 3.65 -3.59
C LEU A 65 7.91 2.72 -2.55
N VAL A 66 9.20 2.40 -2.67
CA VAL A 66 9.93 1.59 -1.66
C VAL A 66 9.88 2.28 -0.29
N GLU A 67 10.09 3.59 -0.23
CA GLU A 67 10.03 4.34 1.02
C GLU A 67 8.60 4.37 1.61
N ALA A 68 7.57 4.55 0.79
CA ALA A 68 6.16 4.58 1.21
C ALA A 68 5.72 3.22 1.77
N VAL A 69 6.10 2.16 1.07
CA VAL A 69 5.78 0.78 1.46
C VAL A 69 6.53 0.39 2.75
N GLY A 70 7.82 0.72 2.88
CA GLY A 70 8.56 0.52 4.13
C GLY A 70 7.97 1.30 5.31
N LYS A 71 7.41 2.49 5.06
CA LYS A 71 6.73 3.30 6.09
C LYS A 71 5.38 2.73 6.50
N LEU A 72 4.63 2.04 5.64
CA LEU A 72 3.39 1.34 6.03
C LEU A 72 3.66 0.40 7.21
N LYS A 73 4.68 -0.45 7.09
CA LYS A 73 5.06 -1.40 8.15
C LYS A 73 5.52 -0.68 9.42
N ARG A 74 6.38 0.34 9.30
CA ARG A 74 6.93 1.06 10.45
C ARG A 74 5.89 1.87 11.23
N PHE A 75 4.92 2.49 10.55
CA PHE A 75 3.93 3.34 11.21
C PHE A 75 2.68 2.60 11.67
N CYS A 76 2.22 1.61 10.90
CA CYS A 76 0.98 0.91 11.19
C CYS A 76 1.19 -0.49 11.80
N GLY A 77 2.44 -0.97 11.90
CA GLY A 77 2.77 -2.25 12.53
C GLY A 77 1.99 -3.40 11.90
N GLU A 78 1.14 -4.03 12.71
CA GLU A 78 0.31 -5.19 12.33
C GLU A 78 -1.13 -4.83 11.97
N ALA A 79 -1.42 -3.56 11.67
CA ALA A 79 -2.75 -3.14 11.22
C ALA A 79 -3.16 -3.91 9.95
N VAL A 80 -4.41 -4.35 9.89
CA VAL A 80 -4.93 -5.12 8.74
C VAL A 80 -5.19 -4.25 7.51
N ALA A 81 -5.28 -2.94 7.67
CA ALA A 81 -5.25 -1.98 6.58
C ALA A 81 -4.43 -0.75 6.95
N ALA A 82 -3.70 -0.21 5.97
CA ALA A 82 -2.81 0.93 6.16
C ALA A 82 -2.68 1.71 4.84
N ASP A 83 -2.67 3.04 4.93
CA ASP A 83 -2.52 3.96 3.81
C ASP A 83 -1.43 4.98 4.16
N VAL A 84 -0.48 5.25 3.26
CA VAL A 84 0.60 6.22 3.45
C VAL A 84 0.80 7.03 2.17
N PHE A 85 0.84 8.35 2.32
CA PHE A 85 1.10 9.30 1.25
C PHE A 85 2.33 10.15 1.59
N LEU A 86 3.31 10.21 0.68
CA LEU A 86 4.57 10.95 0.84
C LEU A 86 4.64 12.25 0.04
N GLY A 87 3.55 12.64 -0.63
CA GLY A 87 3.51 13.81 -1.51
C GLY A 87 3.66 13.44 -2.98
N GLN A 88 4.66 12.61 -3.30
CA GLN A 88 4.98 12.19 -4.67
C GLN A 88 4.56 10.75 -4.98
N CYS A 89 4.22 9.97 -3.96
CA CYS A 89 3.76 8.61 -4.09
C CYS A 89 2.82 8.24 -2.95
N TYR A 90 2.03 7.22 -3.20
CA TYR A 90 0.97 6.73 -2.33
C TYR A 90 0.99 5.21 -2.31
N ALA A 91 0.90 4.63 -1.12
CA ALA A 91 0.84 3.18 -0.93
C ALA A 91 -0.28 2.82 0.04
N ARG A 92 -0.93 1.69 -0.20
CA ARG A 92 -1.96 1.13 0.68
C ARG A 92 -1.90 -0.38 0.71
N LEU A 93 -2.27 -0.93 1.85
CA LEU A 93 -2.51 -2.34 2.07
C LEU A 93 -3.84 -2.52 2.79
N LYS A 94 -4.59 -3.56 2.46
CA LYS A 94 -5.84 -3.92 3.13
C LYS A 94 -6.01 -5.44 3.19
N ARG A 95 -6.70 -5.91 4.22
CA ARG A 95 -7.26 -7.26 4.28
C ARG A 95 -8.62 -7.27 3.57
N GLU A 96 -8.74 -8.07 2.53
CA GLU A 96 -10.00 -8.37 1.88
C GLU A 96 -10.73 -9.45 2.68
N GLU A 97 -11.57 -9.05 3.63
CA GLU A 97 -12.54 -9.97 4.23
C GLU A 97 -13.78 -10.05 3.33
N LEU A 98 -14.36 -11.25 3.22
CA LEU A 98 -15.48 -11.68 2.35
C LEU A 98 -16.83 -10.94 2.57
N GLY A 99 -16.81 -9.64 2.83
CA GLY A 99 -17.98 -8.78 3.01
C GLY A 99 -17.83 -7.33 2.52
N PHE A 100 -16.65 -6.93 1.99
CA PHE A 100 -16.43 -5.60 1.41
C PHE A 100 -16.36 -5.62 -0.13
N LEU A 101 -16.89 -6.67 -0.77
CA LEU A 101 -17.09 -6.76 -2.21
C LEU A 101 -18.46 -6.18 -2.59
N SER A 102 -18.63 -4.87 -2.40
CA SER A 102 -19.59 -4.09 -3.20
C SER A 102 -19.36 -2.59 -3.01
N LYS A 103 -18.75 -1.93 -4.01
CA LYS A 103 -18.84 -0.50 -4.37
C LYS A 103 -17.71 0.50 -4.06
N ASP A 104 -16.70 0.24 -3.24
CA ASP A 104 -15.71 1.30 -2.91
C ASP A 104 -14.27 1.08 -3.45
N ILE A 105 -13.85 -0.14 -3.77
CA ILE A 105 -12.46 -0.42 -4.18
C ILE A 105 -12.16 0.03 -5.63
N MET A 106 -13.19 0.09 -6.49
CA MET A 106 -13.05 0.65 -7.85
C MET A 106 -13.38 2.15 -7.94
N LYS A 107 -13.74 2.82 -6.84
CA LYS A 107 -14.24 4.21 -6.91
C LYS A 107 -13.24 5.30 -6.53
N SER A 108 -11.99 4.99 -6.22
CA SER A 108 -10.92 6.00 -6.22
C SER A 108 -9.54 5.37 -6.31
N PRO A 109 -8.98 5.35 -7.52
CA PRO A 109 -7.68 5.98 -7.70
C PRO A 109 -7.72 6.97 -8.87
N GLN A 110 -8.73 7.85 -8.91
CA GLN A 110 -8.44 9.21 -9.39
C GLN A 110 -7.83 9.97 -8.21
N MET A 111 -6.57 9.65 -7.95
CA MET A 111 -5.60 10.73 -7.75
C MET A 111 -4.68 10.70 -8.99
N LEU A 112 -5.25 10.44 -10.17
CA LEU A 112 -4.68 10.87 -11.43
C LEU A 112 -5.05 12.36 -11.55
N VAL A 113 -4.03 13.21 -11.55
CA VAL A 113 -3.99 14.59 -12.11
C VAL A 113 -5.15 15.53 -11.77
#